data_AF-A0A0L9U578-F1
#
_entry.id   AF-A0A0L9U578-F1
#
_cell.length_a   1.000
_cell.length_b   1.000
_cell.length_c   1.000
_cell.angle_alpha   90.00
_cell.angle_beta   90.00
_cell.angle_gamma   90.00
#
_symmetry.space_group_name_H-M   'P 1'
#
loop_
_entity.id
_entity.type
_entity.pdbx_description
1 polymer ?
#
loop_
_entity_poly.entity_id
_entity_poly.type
_entity_poly.pdbx_seq_one_letter_code
_entity_poly.pdbx_strand_id
1 'polypeptide(L)'
;MVNLDKKSEGRSRVDRDADNLQLQQLEEKDVVSSVATVLSDLCGPGEWMPMEKLHAELLEQYSSVWHHSRVRRYLTSEDWPGPESKGKPWYGLLMLLRKYPEHFVINTRSKGRVTLEFVSLVSLLS
;
A
#
# COMPACT_ATOMS: atom_id res chain seq x y z
N MET A 1 -26.18 -28.51 -39.98
CA MET A 1 -26.87 -27.31 -39.43
C MET A 1 -27.78 -27.84 -38.34
N VAL A 2 -27.50 -27.69 -37.05
CA VAL A 2 -27.46 -26.44 -36.29
C VAL A 2 -26.67 -26.60 -34.97
N ASN A 3 -25.80 -25.62 -34.74
CA ASN A 3 -25.24 -25.02 -33.52
C ASN A 3 -25.16 -25.81 -32.20
N LEU A 4 -23.92 -26.07 -31.79
CA LEU A 4 -23.51 -26.38 -30.42
C LEU A 4 -23.00 -25.08 -29.77
N ASP A 5 -23.89 -24.27 -29.21
CA ASP A 5 -23.50 -23.11 -28.41
C ASP A 5 -24.42 -22.99 -27.20
N LYS A 6 -24.03 -23.63 -26.09
CA LYS A 6 -24.44 -23.15 -24.77
C LYS A 6 -23.52 -23.68 -23.66
N LYS A 7 -22.95 -22.70 -22.94
CA LYS A 7 -22.25 -22.77 -21.64
C LYS A 7 -20.73 -23.01 -21.68
N SER A 8 -19.97 -21.94 -21.95
CA SER A 8 -18.58 -21.82 -21.48
C SER A 8 -18.20 -20.41 -21.01
N GLU A 9 -19.13 -19.62 -20.49
CA GLU A 9 -18.81 -18.27 -19.97
C GLU A 9 -18.62 -18.22 -18.44
N GLY A 10 -18.97 -19.29 -17.71
CA GLY A 10 -18.89 -19.32 -16.24
C GLY A 10 -17.51 -19.68 -15.69
N ARG A 11 -16.73 -20.51 -16.39
CA ARG A 11 -15.41 -20.97 -15.91
C ARG A 11 -14.29 -19.96 -16.14
N SER A 12 -14.33 -19.18 -17.23
CA SER A 12 -13.25 -18.23 -17.53
C SER A 12 -13.28 -16.94 -16.69
N ARG A 13 -14.45 -16.56 -16.14
CA ARG A 13 -14.58 -15.40 -15.25
C ARG A 13 -13.96 -15.66 -13.87
N VAL A 14 -14.23 -16.84 -13.29
CA VAL A 14 -13.71 -17.23 -11.97
C VAL A 14 -12.18 -17.37 -11.99
N ASP A 15 -11.63 -17.88 -13.09
CA ASP A 15 -10.17 -18.01 -13.31
C ASP A 15 -9.49 -16.63 -13.36
N ARG A 16 -10.05 -15.69 -14.13
CA ARG A 16 -9.56 -14.31 -14.24
C ARG A 16 -9.64 -13.52 -12.94
N ASP A 17 -10.70 -13.71 -12.16
CA ASP A 17 -10.85 -13.02 -10.88
C ASP A 17 -9.85 -13.54 -9.83
N ALA A 18 -9.53 -14.84 -9.86
CA ALA A 18 -8.49 -15.43 -9.02
C ALA A 18 -7.09 -14.93 -9.41
N ASP A 19 -6.78 -14.89 -10.70
CA ASP A 19 -5.51 -14.34 -11.23
C ASP A 19 -5.33 -12.87 -10.84
N ASN A 20 -6.39 -12.06 -10.95
CA ASN A 20 -6.38 -10.65 -10.55
C ASN A 20 -6.13 -10.49 -9.05
N LEU A 21 -6.74 -11.33 -8.21
CA LEU A 21 -6.52 -11.29 -6.76
C LEU A 21 -5.09 -11.69 -6.40
N GLN A 22 -4.55 -12.72 -7.06
CA GLN A 22 -3.18 -13.17 -6.84
C GLN A 22 -2.16 -12.10 -7.26
N LEU A 23 -2.39 -11.43 -8.40
CA LEU A 23 -1.58 -10.32 -8.84
C LEU A 23 -1.62 -9.18 -7.81
N GLN A 24 -2.80 -8.80 -7.34
CA GLN A 24 -2.96 -7.76 -6.32
C GLN A 24 -2.21 -8.09 -5.03
N GLN A 25 -2.21 -9.36 -4.60
CA GLN A 25 -1.48 -9.79 -3.41
C GLN A 25 0.05 -9.71 -3.59
N LEU A 26 0.55 -9.99 -4.80
CA LEU A 26 1.98 -9.84 -5.11
C LEU A 26 2.38 -8.36 -5.11
N GLU A 27 1.57 -7.50 -5.73
CA GLU A 27 1.79 -6.05 -5.71
C GLU A 27 1.80 -5.49 -4.29
N GLU A 28 0.87 -5.96 -3.45
CA GLU A 28 0.80 -5.58 -2.05
C GLU A 28 2.07 -5.97 -1.29
N LYS A 29 2.55 -7.20 -1.49
CA LYS A 29 3.78 -7.71 -0.87
C LYS A 29 5.01 -6.92 -1.32
N ASP A 30 5.12 -6.58 -2.60
CA ASP A 30 6.24 -5.81 -3.13
C ASP A 30 6.31 -4.41 -2.49
N VAL A 31 5.16 -3.75 -2.33
CA VAL A 31 5.07 -2.44 -1.65
C VAL A 31 5.47 -2.56 -0.17
N VAL A 32 4.93 -3.56 0.52
CA VAL A 32 5.25 -3.83 1.93
C VAL A 32 6.75 -4.09 2.14
N SER A 33 7.34 -4.92 1.28
CA SER A 33 8.78 -5.23 1.33
C SER A 33 9.64 -4.00 1.10
N SER A 34 9.24 -3.14 0.15
CA SER A 34 9.97 -1.91 -0.16
C SER A 34 9.87 -0.89 0.98
N VAL A 35 8.71 -0.77 1.62
CA VAL A 35 8.56 0.06 2.84
C VAL A 35 9.47 -0.43 3.95
N ALA A 36 9.51 -1.74 4.19
CA ALA A 36 10.38 -2.31 5.21
C ALA A 36 11.86 -2.04 4.92
N THR A 37 12.25 -2.11 3.65
CA THR A 37 13.62 -1.79 3.21
C THR A 37 13.95 -0.33 3.48
N VAL A 38 13.11 0.62 3.02
CA VAL A 38 13.32 2.06 3.26
C VAL A 38 13.40 2.39 4.74
N LEU A 39 12.53 1.81 5.58
CA LEU A 39 12.57 2.05 7.02
C LEU A 39 13.82 1.44 7.67
N SER A 40 14.23 0.25 7.23
CA SER A 40 15.46 -0.39 7.74
C SER A 40 16.72 0.40 7.38
N ASP A 41 16.74 1.02 6.20
CA ASP A 41 17.90 1.77 5.72
C ASP A 41 17.99 3.18 6.30
N LEU A 42 16.83 3.80 6.58
CA LEU A 42 16.75 5.22 6.95
C LEU A 42 16.34 5.51 8.41
N CYS A 43 15.95 4.49 9.18
CA CYS A 43 15.60 4.65 10.60
C CYS A 43 16.50 3.81 11.50
N GLY A 44 16.97 4.43 12.58
CA GLY A 44 17.66 3.76 13.68
C GLY A 44 16.70 3.22 14.77
N PRO A 45 17.25 2.55 15.79
CA PRO A 45 16.48 2.06 16.94
C PRO A 45 15.70 3.18 17.63
N GLY A 46 14.41 2.95 17.89
CA GLY A 46 13.50 3.90 18.52
C GLY A 46 13.00 5.02 17.60
N GLU A 47 13.49 5.11 16.35
CA GLU A 47 13.11 6.18 15.44
C GLU A 47 11.77 5.93 14.74
N TRP A 48 11.13 7.04 14.38
CA TRP A 48 9.83 7.07 13.71
C TRP A 48 9.93 7.97 12.49
N MET A 49 9.46 7.48 11.34
CA MET A 49 9.42 8.25 10.10
C MET A 49 8.03 8.86 9.89
N PRO A 50 7.91 10.15 9.52
CA PRO A 50 6.65 10.70 9.05
C PRO A 50 6.16 9.97 7.79
N MET A 51 4.86 9.68 7.70
CA MET A 51 4.27 9.02 6.52
C MET A 51 4.48 9.79 5.22
N GLU A 52 4.45 11.13 5.29
CA GLU A 52 4.76 12.00 4.15
C GLU A 52 6.19 11.80 3.66
N LYS A 53 7.16 11.70 4.58
CA LYS A 53 8.56 11.45 4.23
C LYS A 53 8.71 10.05 3.62
N LEU A 54 8.14 9.02 4.25
CA LEU A 54 8.19 7.66 3.70
C LEU A 54 7.66 7.60 2.26
N HIS A 55 6.54 8.28 2.01
CA HIS A 55 5.95 8.36 0.67
C HIS A 55 6.88 9.02 -0.35
N ALA A 56 7.55 10.11 0.02
CA ALA A 56 8.54 10.76 -0.84
C ALA A 56 9.74 9.84 -1.15
N GLU A 57 10.28 9.15 -0.14
CA GLU A 57 11.40 8.20 -0.31
C GLU A 57 11.03 7.04 -1.23
N LEU A 58 9.80 6.51 -1.11
CA LEU A 58 9.31 5.45 -2.00
C LEU A 58 9.19 5.93 -3.45
N LEU A 59 8.70 7.15 -3.67
CA LEU A 59 8.63 7.73 -5.00
C LEU A 59 10.03 7.96 -5.56
N GLU A 60 10.96 8.48 -4.78
CA GLU A 60 12.33 8.74 -5.22
C GLU A 60 13.05 7.44 -5.62
N GLN A 61 12.97 6.41 -4.78
CA GLN A 61 13.73 5.16 -4.97
C GLN A 61 13.07 4.20 -5.98
N TYR A 62 11.73 4.16 -6.04
CA TYR A 62 11.02 3.10 -6.78
C TYR A 62 10.15 3.61 -7.94
N SER A 63 9.93 4.91 -8.13
CA SER A 63 9.03 5.40 -9.20
C SER A 63 9.44 4.96 -10.61
N SER A 64 10.73 4.71 -10.85
CA SER A 64 11.25 4.25 -12.14
C SER A 64 11.07 2.74 -12.36
N VAL A 65 10.92 1.96 -11.29
CA VAL A 65 10.83 0.49 -11.31
C VAL A 65 9.39 0.02 -11.15
N TRP A 66 8.60 0.72 -10.34
CA TRP A 66 7.21 0.38 -10.11
C TRP A 66 6.31 0.82 -11.25
N HIS A 67 5.53 -0.12 -11.77
CA HIS A 67 4.48 0.20 -12.72
C HIS A 67 3.37 1.00 -12.03
N HIS A 68 3.04 2.17 -12.56
CA HIS A 68 2.03 3.08 -12.03
C HIS A 68 0.70 2.38 -11.69
N SER A 69 0.20 1.48 -12.54
CA SER A 69 -1.08 0.79 -12.31
C SER A 69 -1.08 -0.07 -11.04
N ARG A 70 0.08 -0.58 -10.63
CA ARG A 70 0.22 -1.51 -9.49
C ARG A 70 0.23 -0.79 -8.15
N VAL A 71 0.98 0.32 -8.08
CA VAL A 71 1.26 1.00 -6.80
C VAL A 71 0.45 2.27 -6.60
N ARG A 72 -0.19 2.81 -7.65
CA ARG A 72 -0.96 4.07 -7.59
C ARG A 72 -1.97 4.09 -6.47
N ARG A 73 -2.66 2.99 -6.21
CA ARG A 73 -3.67 2.90 -5.16
C ARG A 73 -3.13 3.09 -3.73
N TYR A 74 -1.84 2.81 -3.54
CA TYR A 74 -1.16 2.98 -2.25
C TYR A 74 -0.49 4.35 -2.16
N LEU A 75 -0.06 4.92 -3.30
CA LEU A 75 0.67 6.19 -3.33
C LEU A 75 -0.20 7.41 -3.69
N THR A 76 -1.51 7.22 -3.89
CA THR A 76 -2.48 8.28 -4.15
C THR A 76 -3.71 8.15 -3.25
N SER A 77 -4.44 9.25 -3.10
CA SER A 77 -5.70 9.30 -2.34
C SER A 77 -6.95 9.04 -3.22
N GLU A 78 -6.77 8.74 -4.50
CA GLU A 78 -7.87 8.69 -5.48
C GLU A 78 -8.91 7.61 -5.17
N ASP A 79 -8.47 6.48 -4.63
CA ASP A 79 -9.34 5.35 -4.27
C ASP A 79 -10.04 5.53 -2.92
N TRP A 80 -9.81 6.65 -2.22
CA TRP A 80 -10.29 6.89 -0.86
C TRP A 80 -11.14 8.16 -0.79
N PRO A 81 -12.45 8.10 -1.07
CA PRO A 81 -13.34 9.25 -0.97
C PRO A 81 -13.69 9.51 0.51
N GLY A 82 -12.88 10.31 1.20
CA GLY A 82 -13.13 10.67 2.59
C GLY A 82 -12.42 11.95 3.02
N PRO A 83 -12.88 12.63 4.08
CA PRO A 83 -12.19 13.81 4.59
C PRO A 83 -10.79 13.50 5.15
N GLU A 84 -10.56 12.25 5.56
CA GLU A 84 -9.31 11.77 6.18
C GLU A 84 -8.17 11.58 5.16
N SER A 85 -8.51 11.22 3.92
CA SER A 85 -7.55 11.07 2.81
C SER A 85 -7.25 12.38 2.10
N LYS A 86 -8.07 13.42 2.34
CA LYS A 86 -7.97 14.71 1.66
C LYS A 86 -6.62 15.36 1.94
N GLY A 87 -5.85 15.57 0.86
CA GLY A 87 -4.52 16.16 0.95
C GLY A 87 -3.42 15.22 1.44
N LYS A 88 -3.71 13.91 1.57
CA LYS A 88 -2.76 12.88 1.99
C LYS A 88 -2.61 11.84 0.87
N PRO A 89 -1.74 12.06 -0.13
CA PRO A 89 -1.53 11.07 -1.20
C PRO A 89 -1.06 9.72 -0.65
N TRP A 90 -0.37 9.70 0.49
CA TRP A 90 0.05 8.49 1.20
C TRP A 90 -1.05 7.78 2.00
N TYR A 91 -2.31 8.20 1.92
CA TYR A 91 -3.38 7.59 2.72
C TYR A 91 -3.60 6.11 2.37
N GLY A 92 -3.51 5.74 1.10
CA GLY A 92 -3.58 4.33 0.68
C GLY A 92 -2.45 3.48 1.29
N LEU A 93 -1.24 4.03 1.35
CA LEU A 93 -0.08 3.41 1.97
C LEU A 93 -0.30 3.26 3.48
N LEU A 94 -0.79 4.30 4.15
CA LEU A 94 -1.15 4.24 5.57
C LEU A 94 -2.11 3.09 5.86
N MET A 95 -3.16 2.95 5.05
CA MET A 95 -4.15 1.88 5.19
C MET A 95 -3.56 0.50 4.89
N LEU A 96 -2.65 0.40 3.92
CA LEU A 96 -1.93 -0.82 3.63
C LEU A 96 -1.09 -1.27 4.84
N LEU A 97 -0.28 -0.39 5.41
CA LEU A 97 0.61 -0.74 6.52
C LEU A 97 -0.16 -1.18 7.78
N ARG A 98 -1.36 -0.65 8.00
CA ARG A 98 -2.26 -1.11 9.07
C ARG A 98 -2.69 -2.58 8.93
N LYS A 99 -2.60 -3.17 7.74
CA LYS A 99 -2.89 -4.60 7.51
C LYS A 99 -1.75 -5.52 7.96
N TYR A 100 -0.57 -4.98 8.25
CA TYR A 100 0.65 -5.71 8.61
C TYR A 100 1.21 -5.26 9.98
N PRO A 101 0.41 -5.33 11.06
CA PRO A 101 0.82 -4.85 12.40
C PRO A 101 1.98 -5.65 13.01
N GLU A 102 2.24 -6.86 12.52
CA GLU A 102 3.40 -7.67 12.90
C GLU A 102 4.73 -7.09 12.39
N HIS A 103 4.68 -6.23 11.37
CA HIS A 103 5.85 -5.61 10.76
C HIS A 103 5.95 -4.12 11.06
N PHE A 104 4.82 -3.41 11.07
CA PHE A 104 4.80 -1.96 11.20
C PHE A 104 3.98 -1.49 12.40
N VAL A 105 4.49 -0.45 13.07
CA VAL A 105 3.76 0.27 14.11
C VAL A 105 3.49 1.68 13.60
N ILE A 106 2.23 2.12 13.74
CA ILE A 106 1.80 3.47 13.35
C ILE A 106 1.45 4.27 14.60
N ASN A 107 2.06 5.44 14.73
CA ASN A 107 1.72 6.43 15.74
C ASN A 107 0.99 7.61 15.07
N THR A 108 -0.25 7.87 15.50
CA THR A 108 -1.02 9.02 15.02
C THR A 108 -1.04 10.08 16.11
N ARG A 109 -0.62 11.31 15.77
CA ARG A 109 -0.62 12.46 16.66
C ARG A 109 -1.55 13.53 16.11
N SER A 110 -2.49 13.96 16.93
CA SER A 110 -3.45 14.99 16.54
C SER A 110 -3.24 16.25 17.39
N LYS A 111 -3.16 17.42 16.73
CA LYS A 111 -3.14 18.73 17.37
C LYS A 111 -4.19 19.63 16.73
N GLY A 112 -5.31 19.79 17.43
CA GLY A 112 -6.47 20.51 16.88
C GLY A 112 -7.04 19.77 15.67
N ARG A 113 -7.09 20.45 14.51
CA ARG A 113 -7.58 19.88 13.24
C ARG A 113 -6.50 19.19 12.41
N VAL A 114 -5.25 19.23 12.85
CA VAL A 114 -4.12 18.63 12.12
C VAL A 114 -3.80 17.27 12.72
N THR A 115 -3.72 16.26 11.84
CA THR A 115 -3.34 14.89 12.19
C THR A 115 -2.07 14.52 11.44
N LEU A 116 -1.05 14.09 12.17
CA LEU A 116 0.22 13.59 11.64
C LEU A 116 0.37 12.11 11.96
N GLU A 117 0.78 11.34 10.97
CA GLU A 117 1.04 9.91 11.10
C GLU A 117 2.53 9.63 10.95
N PHE A 118 3.04 8.80 11.85
CA PHE A 118 4.40 8.31 11.87
C PHE A 118 4.39 6.79 11.84
N VAL A 119 5.41 6.19 11.26
CA VAL A 119 5.57 4.75 11.15
C VAL A 119 6.99 4.32 11.53
N SER A 120 7.10 3.14 12.12
CA SER A 120 8.38 2.47 12.36
C SER A 120 8.21 0.96 12.16
N LEU A 121 9.32 0.26 12.01
CA LEU A 121 9.35 -1.20 12.06
C LEU A 121 9.19 -1.65 13.52
N VAL A 122 8.41 -2.72 13.74
CA VAL A 122 8.29 -3.35 15.07
C VAL A 122 9.68 -3.71 15.62
N SER A 123 10.58 -4.21 14.77
CA SER A 123 11.94 -4.60 15.12
C SER A 123 12.85 -3.45 15.57
N LEU A 124 12.53 -2.20 15.22
CA LEU A 124 13.31 -1.02 15.63
C LEU A 124 12.87 -0.48 17.00
N LEU A 125 11.70 -0.87 17.49
CA LEU A 125 11.13 -0.39 18.76
C LEU A 125 11.26 -1.41 19.90
N SER A 126 11.81 -2.59 19.61
CA SER A 126 11.91 -3.74 20.52
C SER A 126 13.28 -3.84 21.20
#